data_AF-V9L4G9-F1
#
_entry.id   AF-V9L4G9-F1
#
_cell.length_a   1.000
_cell.length_b   1.000
_cell.length_c   1.000
_cell.angle_alpha   90.00
_cell.angle_beta   90.00
_cell.angle_gamma   90.00
#
_symmetry.space_group_name_H-M   'P 1'
#
loop_
_entity.id
_entity.type
_entity.pdbx_description
1 polymer ?
#
loop_
_entity_poly.entity_id
_entity_poly.type
_entity_poly.pdbx_seq_one_letter_code
_entity_poly.pdbx_strand_id
1 'polypeptide(L)'
;DGDADVDDGDADVNDDDDGGGGDDDGGVPAPPRAAAAKYTEKANALGPPEELPPRPSHQMVPIPGGVFTMGTDDPGVPQDGEGPARKVHVKAFHMDKYEVSNTEFQRFVRATNHVTEAERFGDSFVFEGLLSEKVKSSITQAVAEAPWWLPVKGASWRHPEGPDSNITNRMDHPVLHISWNNAVSYCTWAGKRLPTEAEWEYACRGGLDNRLFPWGNKLLPKDQHYMNIWQGHFPYHNTAEDGYDSTAPVTAYPPNGYGLHNMVGNAWEWTADWWNIHHTVDEVENPTGVPTGKDKVKKGGSYMCHKSYCYRYRCAARSQNTPDSSASNLGFRCVADQLPDRVK
;
A
#
# COMPACT_ATOMS: atom_id res chain seq x y z
N ASP A 1 -27.56 51.47 41.66
CA ASP A 1 -29.03 51.48 41.57
C ASP A 1 -29.45 50.20 40.88
N GLY A 2 -29.76 49.09 41.54
CA GLY A 2 -30.18 48.78 42.90
C GLY A 2 -30.97 47.47 42.71
N ASP A 3 -30.44 46.35 43.17
CA ASP A 3 -30.81 45.63 44.41
C ASP A 3 -31.60 44.37 43.99
N ALA A 4 -31.12 43.15 44.30
CA ALA A 4 -31.21 42.45 45.60
C ALA A 4 -32.68 42.02 45.85
N ASP A 5 -33.05 40.79 46.24
CA ASP A 5 -32.58 39.89 47.30
C ASP A 5 -33.16 38.47 47.02
N VAL A 6 -32.51 37.33 47.32
CA VAL A 6 -32.21 36.66 48.61
C VAL A 6 -33.46 36.12 49.35
N ASP A 7 -33.47 34.81 49.58
CA ASP A 7 -33.76 34.04 50.83
C ASP A 7 -34.20 32.61 50.45
N ASP A 8 -33.47 31.54 50.79
CA ASP A 8 -33.18 30.93 52.11
C ASP A 8 -34.38 30.23 52.78
N GLY A 9 -34.11 29.01 53.27
CA GLY A 9 -35.08 28.18 53.98
C GLY A 9 -34.64 26.73 54.20
N ASP A 10 -33.53 26.56 54.95
CA ASP A 10 -33.27 25.60 56.06
C ASP A 10 -34.50 24.86 56.65
N ALA A 11 -34.46 23.73 57.36
CA ALA A 11 -33.43 22.86 57.93
C ALA A 11 -34.12 21.60 58.53
N ASP A 12 -33.30 20.73 59.14
CA ASP A 12 -33.54 19.75 60.23
C ASP A 12 -33.08 18.33 59.83
N VAL A 13 -31.82 17.95 60.09
CA VAL A 13 -31.18 17.59 61.38
C VAL A 13 -31.87 16.41 62.08
N ASN A 14 -31.17 15.28 62.12
CA ASN A 14 -30.91 14.56 63.35
C ASN A 14 -29.63 13.72 63.19
N ASP A 15 -28.63 14.11 63.98
CA ASP A 15 -27.51 13.28 64.41
C ASP A 15 -28.04 12.07 65.20
N ASP A 16 -27.34 10.94 65.10
CA ASP A 16 -26.80 10.28 66.29
C ASP A 16 -25.73 9.25 65.89
N ASP A 17 -24.62 9.35 66.62
CA ASP A 17 -23.41 8.52 66.67
C ASP A 17 -23.67 7.00 66.75
N ASP A 18 -22.80 6.19 66.13
CA ASP A 18 -21.78 5.46 66.90
C ASP A 18 -20.96 4.49 66.02
N GLY A 19 -19.64 4.69 66.05
CA GLY A 19 -18.62 3.66 66.28
C GLY A 19 -18.57 2.39 65.42
N GLY A 20 -17.46 2.23 64.69
CA GLY A 20 -16.93 0.90 64.39
C GLY A 20 -16.05 0.84 63.16
N GLY A 21 -14.74 0.86 63.37
CA GLY A 21 -13.74 0.64 62.32
C GLY A 21 -13.87 -0.73 61.64
N GLY A 22 -13.52 -0.75 60.37
CA GLY A 22 -13.48 -1.94 59.54
C GLY A 22 -13.16 -1.56 58.11
N ASP A 23 -11.87 -1.36 57.84
CA ASP A 23 -11.32 -1.31 56.49
C ASP A 23 -11.64 -2.65 55.79
N ASP A 24 -12.64 -2.67 54.92
CA ASP A 24 -12.90 -3.79 54.01
C ASP A 24 -12.57 -3.32 52.59
N ASP A 25 -11.25 -3.20 52.37
CA ASP A 25 -10.65 -2.98 51.05
C ASP A 25 -10.90 -4.25 50.23
N GLY A 26 -11.99 -4.22 49.44
CA GLY A 26 -12.33 -5.22 48.45
C GLY A 26 -11.29 -5.26 47.34
N GLY A 27 -10.09 -5.75 47.66
CA GLY A 27 -8.97 -5.93 46.76
C GLY A 27 -9.33 -6.92 45.65
N VAL A 28 -9.52 -6.39 44.44
CA VAL A 28 -9.41 -7.18 43.21
C VAL A 28 -8.00 -7.81 43.21
N PRO A 29 -7.85 -9.14 43.09
CA PRO A 29 -6.53 -9.75 43.14
C PRO A 29 -5.70 -9.26 41.95
N ALA A 30 -4.60 -8.57 42.23
CA ALA A 30 -3.59 -8.27 41.23
C ALA A 30 -3.12 -9.58 40.59
N PRO A 31 -3.00 -9.66 39.25
CA PRO A 31 -2.58 -10.89 38.60
C PRO A 31 -1.17 -11.27 39.11
N PRO A 32 -0.86 -12.57 39.27
CA PRO A 32 0.37 -13.00 39.89
C PRO A 32 1.56 -12.50 39.07
N ARG A 33 2.38 -11.64 39.69
CA ARG A 33 3.62 -11.05 39.15
C ARG A 33 4.65 -12.09 38.67
N ALA A 34 4.40 -13.38 38.90
CA ALA A 34 5.20 -14.51 38.44
C ALA A 34 4.83 -15.03 37.03
N ALA A 35 3.63 -14.72 36.49
CA ALA A 35 3.28 -15.08 35.10
C ALA A 35 3.85 -14.08 34.08
N ALA A 36 4.04 -12.82 34.49
CA ALA A 36 4.59 -11.76 33.64
C ALA A 36 6.13 -11.79 33.50
N ALA A 37 6.84 -12.52 34.37
CA ALA A 37 8.30 -12.66 34.32
C ALA A 37 8.78 -13.83 33.44
N LYS A 38 7.89 -14.76 33.06
CA LYS A 38 8.27 -15.94 32.27
C LYS A 38 8.35 -15.67 30.76
N TYR A 39 7.88 -14.49 30.32
CA TYR A 39 7.86 -14.06 28.92
C TYR A 39 8.84 -12.92 28.58
N THR A 40 9.66 -12.45 29.53
CA THR A 40 10.41 -11.19 29.38
C THR A 40 11.92 -11.29 29.13
N GLU A 41 12.48 -12.49 28.96
CA GLU A 41 13.87 -12.62 28.43
C GLU A 41 13.97 -13.49 27.16
N LYS A 42 12.97 -14.34 26.86
CA LYS A 42 13.00 -15.24 25.69
C LYS A 42 12.30 -14.70 24.45
N ALA A 43 11.56 -13.59 24.54
CA ALA A 43 10.92 -12.98 23.38
C ALA A 43 11.89 -12.17 22.48
N ASN A 44 13.07 -11.81 23.00
CA ASN A 44 14.10 -11.05 22.28
C ASN A 44 15.26 -11.91 21.77
N ALA A 45 15.26 -13.22 22.06
CA ALA A 45 16.20 -14.13 21.43
C ALA A 45 15.65 -14.49 20.05
N LEU A 46 16.38 -14.11 18.99
CA LEU A 46 16.18 -14.66 17.66
C LEU A 46 16.24 -16.19 17.77
N GLY A 47 15.07 -16.84 17.75
CA GLY A 47 15.00 -18.28 17.61
C GLY A 47 15.72 -18.70 16.32
N PRO A 48 16.19 -19.95 16.23
CA PRO A 48 16.71 -20.47 14.97
C PRO A 48 15.69 -20.18 13.86
N PRO A 49 16.13 -19.79 12.66
CA PRO A 49 15.24 -19.33 11.61
C PRO A 49 14.19 -20.40 11.36
N GLU A 50 12.94 -20.09 11.71
CA GLU A 50 11.80 -20.90 11.30
C GLU A 50 11.82 -20.89 9.77
N GLU A 51 12.07 -22.06 9.19
CA GLU A 51 12.16 -22.27 7.77
C GLU A 51 10.79 -21.90 7.19
N LEU A 52 10.70 -20.73 6.54
CA LEU A 52 9.46 -20.31 5.91
C LEU A 52 9.10 -21.38 4.87
N PRO A 53 7.84 -21.83 4.82
CA PRO A 53 7.46 -22.90 3.90
C PRO A 53 7.84 -22.50 2.46
N PRO A 54 8.25 -23.47 1.63
CA PRO A 54 8.65 -23.21 0.25
C PRO A 54 7.56 -22.42 -0.48
N ARG A 55 7.98 -21.45 -1.31
CA ARG A 55 7.06 -20.65 -2.12
C ARG A 55 6.10 -21.57 -2.86
N PRO A 56 4.78 -21.40 -2.72
CA PRO A 56 3.86 -22.05 -3.64
C PRO A 56 4.23 -21.59 -5.05
N SER A 57 4.61 -22.52 -5.92
CA SER A 57 4.86 -22.29 -7.36
C SER A 57 3.60 -21.87 -8.14
N HIS A 58 2.57 -21.38 -7.44
CA HIS A 58 1.19 -21.21 -7.89
C HIS A 58 0.71 -19.75 -7.83
N GLN A 59 1.60 -18.78 -7.62
CA GLN A 59 1.22 -17.37 -7.46
C GLN A 59 1.29 -16.55 -8.75
N MET A 60 1.61 -17.15 -9.89
CA MET A 60 1.54 -16.49 -11.20
C MET A 60 0.41 -17.06 -12.04
N VAL A 61 -0.24 -16.20 -12.82
CA VAL A 61 -1.26 -16.59 -13.80
C VAL A 61 -0.70 -16.41 -15.22
N PRO A 62 -1.01 -17.32 -16.16
CA PRO A 62 -0.67 -17.12 -17.56
C PRO A 62 -1.53 -15.98 -18.13
N ILE A 63 -0.87 -15.00 -18.73
CA ILE A 63 -1.50 -13.92 -19.47
C ILE A 63 -1.40 -14.26 -20.96
N PRO A 64 -2.53 -14.46 -21.65
CA PRO A 64 -2.50 -14.81 -23.07
C PRO A 64 -1.91 -13.65 -23.88
N GLY A 65 -1.12 -13.95 -24.91
CA GLY A 65 -0.69 -12.92 -25.85
C GLY A 65 -1.86 -12.40 -26.67
N GLY A 66 -1.81 -11.12 -27.06
CA GLY A 66 -2.88 -10.51 -27.83
C GLY A 66 -2.60 -9.06 -28.21
N VAL A 67 -3.61 -8.44 -28.80
CA VAL A 67 -3.59 -7.01 -29.17
C VAL A 67 -4.60 -6.28 -28.31
N PHE A 68 -4.22 -5.11 -27.79
CA PHE A 68 -5.14 -4.26 -27.03
C PHE A 68 -4.94 -2.79 -27.34
N THR A 69 -5.92 -1.99 -26.93
CA THR A 69 -5.85 -0.53 -26.96
C THR A 69 -5.18 -0.05 -25.67
N MET A 70 -3.92 0.37 -25.76
CA MET A 70 -3.19 1.01 -24.66
C MET A 70 -3.51 2.50 -24.62
N GLY A 71 -3.62 3.06 -23.42
CA GLY A 71 -4.02 4.45 -23.22
C GLY A 71 -5.50 4.70 -23.49
N THR A 72 -5.84 5.96 -23.75
CA THR A 72 -7.21 6.42 -24.06
C THR A 72 -7.19 7.73 -24.85
N ASP A 73 -8.18 7.92 -25.71
CA ASP A 73 -8.44 9.23 -26.36
C ASP A 73 -9.31 10.16 -25.50
N ASP A 74 -9.79 9.67 -24.35
CA ASP A 74 -10.49 10.45 -23.33
C ASP A 74 -9.67 10.41 -22.02
N PRO A 75 -8.57 11.19 -21.94
CA PRO A 75 -7.65 11.16 -20.81
C PRO A 75 -8.28 11.77 -19.56
N GLY A 76 -8.25 11.02 -18.45
CA GLY A 76 -8.72 11.53 -17.15
C GLY A 76 -7.73 12.50 -16.51
N VAL A 77 -6.44 12.39 -16.86
CA VAL A 77 -5.38 13.31 -16.44
C VAL A 77 -4.49 13.63 -17.66
N PRO A 78 -4.84 14.63 -18.49
CA PRO A 78 -4.17 14.89 -19.76
C PRO A 78 -2.65 15.10 -19.64
N GLN A 79 -2.18 15.75 -18.57
CA GLN A 79 -0.76 16.04 -18.35
C GLN A 79 0.12 14.79 -18.16
N ASP A 80 -0.49 13.63 -17.86
CA ASP A 80 0.24 12.38 -17.65
C ASP A 80 0.50 11.61 -18.96
N GLY A 81 0.03 12.12 -20.10
CA GLY A 81 0.18 11.43 -21.39
C GLY A 81 -0.55 10.09 -21.41
N GLU A 82 -1.78 10.03 -20.89
CA GLU A 82 -2.64 8.83 -20.96
C GLU A 82 -3.04 8.49 -22.40
N GLY A 83 -3.08 9.49 -23.28
CA GLY A 83 -3.33 9.33 -24.71
C GLY A 83 -2.08 9.49 -25.58
N PRO A 84 -2.21 9.33 -26.91
CA PRO A 84 -3.42 8.82 -27.58
C PRO A 84 -3.65 7.33 -27.31
N ALA A 85 -4.88 6.87 -27.57
CA ALA A 85 -5.16 5.45 -27.66
C ALA A 85 -4.35 4.84 -28.82
N ARG A 86 -3.70 3.71 -28.58
CA ARG A 86 -2.80 3.06 -29.57
C ARG A 86 -2.85 1.55 -29.47
N LYS A 87 -2.71 0.85 -30.60
CA LYS A 87 -2.70 -0.61 -30.62
C LYS A 87 -1.33 -1.14 -30.24
N VAL A 88 -1.32 -2.09 -29.31
CA VAL A 88 -0.10 -2.72 -28.81
C VAL A 88 -0.26 -4.24 -28.85
N HIS A 89 0.72 -4.92 -29.45
CA HIS A 89 0.84 -6.37 -29.44
C HIS A 89 1.68 -6.79 -28.24
N VAL A 90 1.12 -7.65 -27.38
CA VAL A 90 1.79 -8.20 -26.20
C VAL A 90 1.91 -9.71 -26.36
N LYS A 91 3.13 -10.25 -26.20
CA LYS A 91 3.38 -11.70 -26.19
C LYS A 91 2.78 -12.33 -24.95
N ALA A 92 2.55 -13.65 -24.98
CA ALA A 92 2.14 -14.36 -23.77
C ALA A 92 3.25 -14.30 -22.72
N PHE A 93 2.88 -14.13 -21.46
CA PHE A 93 3.78 -14.09 -20.31
C PHE A 93 3.05 -14.59 -19.06
N HIS A 94 3.72 -14.60 -17.91
CA HIS A 94 3.12 -14.89 -16.62
C HIS A 94 3.19 -13.65 -15.73
N MET A 95 2.13 -13.35 -15.00
CA MET A 95 2.12 -12.26 -14.02
C MET A 95 1.78 -12.75 -12.63
N ASP A 96 2.41 -12.18 -11.62
CA ASP A 96 2.02 -12.38 -10.23
C ASP A 96 0.54 -12.01 -10.03
N LYS A 97 -0.19 -12.94 -9.44
CA LYS A 97 -1.61 -12.81 -9.09
C LYS A 97 -1.85 -11.64 -8.13
N TYR A 98 -0.86 -11.39 -7.29
CA TYR A 98 -0.91 -10.47 -6.16
C TYR A 98 0.27 -9.49 -6.24
N GLU A 99 0.13 -8.33 -5.59
CA GLU A 99 1.28 -7.52 -5.22
C GLU A 99 2.25 -8.35 -4.36
N VAL A 100 3.55 -8.02 -4.38
CA VAL A 100 4.52 -8.65 -3.48
C VAL A 100 4.16 -8.30 -2.04
N SER A 101 3.92 -9.31 -1.20
CA SER A 101 3.56 -9.09 0.19
C SER A 101 4.78 -8.91 1.10
N ASN A 102 4.54 -8.38 2.30
CA ASN A 102 5.53 -8.31 3.37
C ASN A 102 6.17 -9.68 3.68
N THR A 103 5.40 -10.78 3.64
CA THR A 103 5.91 -12.15 3.81
C THR A 103 6.90 -12.52 2.72
N GLU A 104 6.54 -12.27 1.46
CA GLU A 104 7.40 -12.64 0.34
C GLU A 104 8.66 -11.78 0.30
N PHE A 105 8.55 -10.48 0.58
CA PHE A 105 9.71 -9.60 0.67
C PHE A 105 10.61 -9.94 1.86
N GLN A 106 10.05 -10.37 2.99
CA GLN A 106 10.84 -10.85 4.12
C GLN A 106 11.67 -12.10 3.76
N ARG A 107 11.16 -13.01 2.92
CA ARG A 107 11.95 -14.15 2.41
C ARG A 107 13.15 -13.69 1.60
N PHE A 108 12.95 -12.73 0.70
CA PHE A 108 14.02 -12.13 -0.07
C PHE A 108 15.09 -11.55 0.85
N VAL A 109 14.70 -10.67 1.79
CA VAL A 109 15.65 -10.03 2.70
C VAL A 109 16.41 -11.05 3.57
N ARG A 110 15.73 -12.09 4.06
CA ARG A 110 16.40 -13.16 4.82
C ARG A 110 17.41 -13.96 3.98
N ALA A 111 17.10 -14.18 2.70
CA ALA A 111 17.97 -14.95 1.80
C ALA A 111 19.19 -14.17 1.32
N THR A 112 19.08 -12.84 1.20
CA THR A 112 20.10 -12.01 0.54
C THR A 112 20.76 -10.98 1.45
N ASN A 113 20.26 -10.80 2.68
CA ASN A 113 20.60 -9.69 3.57
C ASN A 113 20.41 -8.31 2.89
N HIS A 114 19.44 -8.21 1.97
CA HIS A 114 19.19 -6.98 1.23
C HIS A 114 18.78 -5.84 2.16
N VAL A 115 19.43 -4.69 1.98
CA VAL A 115 19.10 -3.43 2.66
C VAL A 115 18.45 -2.51 1.63
N THR A 116 17.21 -2.10 1.88
CA THR A 116 16.45 -1.22 1.00
C THR A 116 17.06 0.17 0.92
N GLU A 117 16.67 0.94 -0.10
CA GLU A 117 17.17 2.31 -0.26
C GLU A 117 16.62 3.24 0.83
N ALA A 118 15.36 3.06 1.25
CA ALA A 118 14.80 3.75 2.41
C ALA A 118 15.63 3.51 3.69
N GLU A 119 16.05 2.27 3.94
CA GLU A 119 16.92 1.94 5.09
C GLU A 119 18.32 2.55 4.95
N ARG A 120 18.87 2.66 3.72
CA ARG A 120 20.18 3.28 3.47
C ARG A 120 20.15 4.80 3.59
N PHE A 121 19.10 5.45 3.06
CA PHE A 121 18.91 6.89 3.18
C PHE A 121 18.53 7.30 4.61
N GLY A 122 17.82 6.42 5.32
CA GLY A 122 17.42 6.62 6.72
C GLY A 122 16.06 7.29 6.87
N ASP A 123 15.35 7.56 5.78
CA ASP A 123 13.97 8.05 5.76
C ASP A 123 13.22 7.59 4.51
N SER A 124 11.89 7.75 4.56
CA SER A 124 11.00 7.52 3.44
C SER A 124 9.73 8.35 3.60
N PHE A 125 8.96 8.53 2.52
CA PHE A 125 7.74 9.33 2.57
C PHE A 125 6.56 8.56 3.17
N VAL A 126 5.91 9.18 4.15
CA VAL A 126 4.71 8.65 4.81
C VAL A 126 3.57 9.65 4.71
N PHE A 127 2.36 9.14 4.52
CA PHE A 127 1.15 9.95 4.57
C PHE A 127 0.87 10.43 6.00
N GLU A 128 0.68 11.74 6.17
CA GLU A 128 0.46 12.40 7.47
C GLU A 128 -0.69 11.78 8.27
N GLY A 129 -1.78 11.35 7.60
CA GLY A 129 -2.94 10.75 8.26
C GLY A 129 -2.69 9.40 8.92
N LEU A 130 -1.53 8.77 8.69
CA LEU A 130 -1.13 7.50 9.31
C LEU A 130 -0.12 7.68 10.46
N LEU A 131 0.37 8.90 10.69
CA LEU A 131 1.41 9.14 11.69
C LEU A 131 0.86 9.20 13.11
N SER A 132 1.61 8.64 14.04
CA SER A 132 1.41 8.95 15.45
C SER A 132 1.78 10.40 15.74
N GLU A 133 1.14 11.03 16.73
CA GLU A 133 1.47 12.40 17.16
C GLU A 133 2.96 12.53 17.57
N LYS A 134 3.53 11.46 18.11
CA LYS A 134 4.94 11.40 18.47
C LYS A 134 5.86 11.53 17.25
N VAL A 135 5.56 10.81 16.17
CA VAL A 135 6.36 10.90 14.94
C VAL A 135 6.12 12.26 14.26
N LYS A 136 4.85 12.65 14.13
CA LYS A 136 4.43 13.89 13.47
C LYS A 136 5.07 15.15 14.09
N SER A 137 5.10 15.25 15.41
CA SER A 137 5.67 16.40 16.12
C SER A 137 7.18 16.61 15.88
N SER A 138 7.89 15.60 15.39
CA SER A 138 9.33 15.68 15.08
C SER A 138 9.65 16.18 13.66
N ILE A 139 8.64 16.41 12.82
CA ILE A 139 8.80 16.69 11.39
C ILE A 139 8.49 18.16 11.10
N THR A 140 9.40 18.82 10.37
CA THR A 140 9.28 20.24 9.99
C THR A 140 9.24 20.47 8.48
N GLN A 141 9.32 19.39 7.69
CA GLN A 141 9.39 19.43 6.24
C GLN A 141 8.27 18.60 5.64
N ALA A 142 7.75 19.05 4.50
CA ALA A 142 6.72 18.37 3.72
C ALA A 142 6.97 18.59 2.23
N VAL A 143 6.38 17.75 1.39
CA VAL A 143 6.41 17.96 -0.07
C VAL A 143 5.55 19.17 -0.42
N ALA A 144 6.14 20.20 -1.04
CA ALA A 144 5.47 21.47 -1.31
C ALA A 144 4.15 21.32 -2.10
N GLU A 145 4.13 20.45 -3.12
CA GLU A 145 2.93 20.23 -3.95
C GLU A 145 1.92 19.28 -3.32
N ALA A 146 2.29 18.60 -2.23
CA ALA A 146 1.47 17.60 -1.56
C ALA A 146 1.83 17.55 -0.05
N PRO A 147 1.39 18.54 0.74
CA PRO A 147 1.88 18.77 2.11
C PRO A 147 1.58 17.64 3.10
N TRP A 148 0.66 16.74 2.76
CA TRP A 148 0.38 15.53 3.53
C TRP A 148 1.43 14.42 3.35
N TRP A 149 2.47 14.63 2.54
CA TRP A 149 3.61 13.72 2.43
C TRP A 149 4.79 14.23 3.25
N LEU A 150 5.19 13.43 4.24
CA LEU A 150 6.22 13.78 5.20
C LEU A 150 7.43 12.83 5.10
N PRO A 151 8.67 13.33 5.06
CA PRO A 151 9.86 12.49 5.11
C PRO A 151 10.11 12.02 6.55
N VAL A 152 9.82 10.76 6.83
CA VAL A 152 9.87 10.20 8.19
C VAL A 152 11.15 9.41 8.38
N LYS A 153 11.99 9.83 9.33
CA LYS A 153 13.20 9.10 9.71
C LYS A 153 12.86 7.71 10.24
N GLY A 154 13.55 6.70 9.72
CA GLY A 154 13.34 5.29 10.05
C GLY A 154 12.09 4.67 9.42
N ALA A 155 11.30 5.41 8.63
CA ALA A 155 10.26 4.81 7.82
C ALA A 155 10.86 3.91 6.74
N SER A 156 10.39 2.68 6.68
CA SER A 156 10.90 1.64 5.79
C SER A 156 9.87 0.51 5.67
N TRP A 157 10.16 -0.51 4.86
CA TRP A 157 9.23 -1.63 4.67
C TRP A 157 8.89 -2.40 5.97
N ARG A 158 9.78 -2.41 6.98
CA ARG A 158 9.51 -3.02 8.29
C ARG A 158 8.77 -2.09 9.25
N HIS A 159 8.88 -0.79 9.02
CA HIS A 159 8.35 0.30 9.84
C HIS A 159 7.60 1.32 8.96
N PRO A 160 6.46 0.95 8.34
CA PRO A 160 5.84 1.77 7.29
C PRO A 160 5.34 3.16 7.72
N GLU A 161 5.02 3.37 9.00
CA GLU A 161 4.62 4.69 9.51
C GLU A 161 5.72 5.37 10.34
N GLY A 162 6.93 4.79 10.35
CA GLY A 162 8.06 5.26 11.15
C GLY A 162 8.40 4.35 12.33
N PRO A 163 9.35 4.75 13.20
CA PRO A 163 10.06 3.85 14.12
C PRO A 163 9.20 3.15 15.18
N ASP A 164 8.00 3.66 15.45
CA ASP A 164 7.02 3.10 16.39
C ASP A 164 5.98 2.19 15.73
N SER A 165 6.01 2.05 14.41
CA SER A 165 5.17 1.13 13.64
C SER A 165 5.86 -0.22 13.40
N ASN A 166 5.11 -1.24 12.95
CA ASN A 166 5.67 -2.51 12.48
C ASN A 166 4.72 -3.22 11.50
N ILE A 167 5.14 -4.37 10.97
CA ILE A 167 4.37 -5.18 10.02
C ILE A 167 3.79 -6.49 10.59
N THR A 168 3.87 -6.73 11.91
CA THR A 168 3.54 -8.06 12.47
C THR A 168 2.10 -8.50 12.17
N ASN A 169 1.18 -7.54 12.09
CA ASN A 169 -0.24 -7.80 11.87
C ASN A 169 -0.67 -7.59 10.41
N ARG A 170 0.28 -7.45 9.47
CA ARG A 170 0.03 -7.16 8.05
C ARG A 170 1.05 -7.84 7.15
N MET A 171 1.43 -9.06 7.49
CA MET A 171 2.41 -9.86 6.75
C MET A 171 1.90 -10.27 5.35
N ASP A 172 0.58 -10.25 5.12
CA ASP A 172 -0.10 -10.52 3.87
C ASP A 172 -0.54 -9.25 3.11
N HIS A 173 -0.21 -8.06 3.59
CA HIS A 173 -0.36 -6.77 2.88
C HIS A 173 0.81 -6.54 1.91
N PRO A 174 0.64 -5.67 0.88
CA PRO A 174 1.72 -5.34 -0.02
C PRO A 174 2.91 -4.75 0.74
N VAL A 175 4.12 -5.11 0.32
CA VAL A 175 5.32 -4.46 0.82
C VAL A 175 5.39 -3.02 0.29
N LEU A 176 5.73 -2.09 1.18
CA LEU A 176 5.79 -0.66 0.91
C LEU A 176 7.20 -0.10 1.10
N HIS A 177 7.40 1.19 0.81
CA HIS A 177 8.72 1.84 0.86
C HIS A 177 9.76 1.15 -0.02
N ILE A 178 9.30 0.50 -1.08
CA ILE A 178 10.17 -0.18 -2.03
C ILE A 178 10.41 0.73 -3.22
N SER A 179 11.66 1.13 -3.41
CA SER A 179 12.08 1.82 -4.63
C SER A 179 12.11 0.89 -5.83
N TRP A 180 12.23 1.46 -7.03
CA TRP A 180 12.33 0.68 -8.26
C TRP A 180 13.55 -0.25 -8.25
N ASN A 181 14.70 0.21 -7.75
CA ASN A 181 15.92 -0.60 -7.66
C ASN A 181 15.74 -1.83 -6.73
N ASN A 182 15.01 -1.64 -5.63
CA ASN A 182 14.68 -2.73 -4.70
C ASN A 182 13.70 -3.72 -5.32
N ALA A 183 12.70 -3.23 -6.04
CA ALA A 183 11.73 -4.06 -6.77
C ALA A 183 12.41 -4.93 -7.84
N VAL A 184 13.33 -4.35 -8.61
CA VAL A 184 14.16 -5.11 -9.58
C VAL A 184 14.99 -6.18 -8.89
N SER A 185 15.69 -5.83 -7.81
CA SER A 185 16.54 -6.76 -7.06
C SER A 185 15.73 -7.97 -6.55
N TYR A 186 14.53 -7.72 -6.02
CA TYR A 186 13.61 -8.78 -5.61
C TYR A 186 13.16 -9.64 -6.80
N CYS A 187 12.68 -9.01 -7.89
CA CYS A 187 12.16 -9.79 -9.02
C CYS A 187 13.27 -10.64 -9.63
N THR A 188 14.48 -10.12 -9.77
CA THR A 188 15.64 -10.89 -10.26
C THR A 188 15.97 -12.06 -9.33
N TRP A 189 16.02 -11.85 -8.01
CA TRP A 189 16.21 -12.94 -7.05
C TRP A 189 15.11 -14.02 -7.16
N ALA A 190 13.88 -13.60 -7.46
CA ALA A 190 12.75 -14.50 -7.66
C ALA A 190 12.76 -15.23 -9.01
N GLY A 191 13.74 -15.01 -9.89
CA GLY A 191 13.77 -15.54 -11.26
C GLY A 191 12.78 -14.85 -12.20
N LYS A 192 12.44 -13.59 -11.92
CA LYS A 192 11.40 -12.80 -12.58
C LYS A 192 11.95 -11.43 -13.02
N ARG A 193 11.07 -10.56 -13.51
CA ARG A 193 11.33 -9.15 -13.82
C ARG A 193 10.13 -8.28 -13.45
N LEU A 194 10.29 -6.95 -13.50
CA LEU A 194 9.14 -6.04 -13.49
C LEU A 194 8.39 -6.11 -14.84
N PRO A 195 7.06 -5.89 -14.85
CA PRO A 195 6.29 -5.76 -16.08
C PRO A 195 6.71 -4.51 -16.85
N THR A 196 6.60 -4.54 -18.18
CA THR A 196 6.55 -3.28 -18.93
C THR A 196 5.24 -2.54 -18.64
N GLU A 197 5.17 -1.23 -18.90
CA GLU A 197 3.93 -0.45 -18.75
C GLU A 197 2.80 -1.08 -19.60
N ALA A 198 3.13 -1.54 -20.80
CA ALA A 198 2.18 -2.18 -21.70
C ALA A 198 1.69 -3.54 -21.19
N GLU A 199 2.59 -4.40 -20.68
CA GLU A 199 2.21 -5.67 -20.06
C GLU A 199 1.30 -5.45 -18.85
N TRP A 200 1.66 -4.50 -18.00
CA TRP A 200 0.89 -4.15 -16.81
C TRP A 200 -0.51 -3.68 -17.18
N GLU A 201 -0.64 -2.75 -18.14
CA GLU A 201 -1.94 -2.21 -18.53
C GLU A 201 -2.79 -3.23 -19.27
N TYR A 202 -2.19 -4.04 -20.14
CA TYR A 202 -2.87 -5.15 -20.81
C TYR A 202 -3.47 -6.12 -19.79
N ALA A 203 -2.68 -6.50 -18.79
CA ALA A 203 -3.10 -7.41 -17.77
C ALA A 203 -4.11 -6.78 -16.79
N CYS A 204 -3.98 -5.48 -16.48
CA CYS A 204 -4.95 -4.71 -15.69
C CYS A 204 -6.34 -4.75 -16.33
N ARG A 205 -6.40 -4.57 -17.67
CA ARG A 205 -7.67 -4.58 -18.42
C ARG A 205 -8.39 -5.93 -18.40
N GLY A 206 -7.72 -7.03 -18.05
CA GLY A 206 -8.35 -8.32 -17.78
C GLY A 206 -9.18 -8.88 -18.94
N GLY A 207 -8.77 -8.61 -20.18
CA GLY A 207 -9.48 -9.03 -21.40
C GLY A 207 -10.63 -8.10 -21.84
N LEU A 208 -10.84 -6.97 -21.16
CA LEU A 208 -11.85 -5.97 -21.53
C LEU A 208 -11.25 -4.88 -22.41
N ASP A 209 -11.96 -4.51 -23.48
CA ASP A 209 -11.55 -3.41 -24.35
C ASP A 209 -12.12 -2.07 -23.86
N ASN A 210 -11.27 -1.06 -23.85
CA ASN A 210 -11.59 0.34 -23.57
C ASN A 210 -12.53 0.54 -22.36
N ARG A 211 -12.13 0.01 -21.19
CA ARG A 211 -12.79 0.21 -19.90
C ARG A 211 -11.93 1.00 -18.94
N LEU A 212 -12.56 1.73 -18.02
CA LEU A 212 -11.89 2.55 -17.01
C LEU A 212 -11.14 1.68 -15.99
N PHE A 213 -11.81 0.64 -15.49
CA PHE A 213 -11.34 -0.24 -14.43
C PHE A 213 -11.21 -1.69 -14.93
N PRO A 214 -10.46 -2.56 -14.22
CA PRO A 214 -10.31 -3.98 -14.58
C PRO A 214 -11.61 -4.77 -14.78
N TRP A 215 -12.72 -4.28 -14.21
CA TRP A 215 -14.04 -4.91 -14.25
C TRP A 215 -15.08 -4.16 -15.09
N GLY A 216 -14.74 -2.98 -15.64
CA GLY A 216 -15.68 -2.16 -16.40
C GLY A 216 -15.62 -0.67 -16.07
N ASN A 217 -16.74 0.03 -16.20
CA ASN A 217 -16.79 1.50 -16.11
C ASN A 217 -17.46 2.03 -14.84
N LYS A 218 -18.14 1.18 -14.07
CA LYS A 218 -18.74 1.58 -12.79
C LYS A 218 -17.72 1.38 -11.68
N LEU A 219 -17.54 2.41 -10.84
CA LEU A 219 -16.65 2.33 -9.68
C LEU A 219 -17.13 1.28 -8.68
N LEU A 220 -18.44 1.29 -8.39
CA LEU A 220 -19.12 0.34 -7.50
C LEU A 220 -20.08 -0.53 -8.33
N PRO A 221 -19.59 -1.56 -9.03
CA PRO A 221 -20.49 -2.49 -9.72
C PRO A 221 -21.32 -3.24 -8.67
N LYS A 222 -22.65 -3.24 -8.84
CA LYS A 222 -23.61 -3.83 -7.89
C LYS A 222 -23.49 -3.26 -6.47
N ASP A 223 -23.12 -1.99 -6.36
CA ASP A 223 -22.95 -1.27 -5.08
C ASP A 223 -21.90 -1.93 -4.16
N GLN A 224 -20.88 -2.56 -4.75
CA GLN A 224 -19.78 -3.22 -4.04
C GLN A 224 -18.44 -2.55 -4.35
N HIS A 225 -17.59 -2.43 -3.33
CA HIS A 225 -16.20 -2.02 -3.50
C HIS A 225 -15.39 -3.15 -4.15
N TYR A 226 -14.63 -2.79 -5.20
CA TYR A 226 -13.81 -3.72 -5.99
C TYR A 226 -12.31 -3.39 -5.94
N MET A 227 -11.94 -2.35 -5.19
CA MET A 227 -10.56 -1.95 -4.91
C MET A 227 -10.52 -1.18 -3.59
N ASN A 228 -9.32 -1.10 -3.01
CA ASN A 228 -9.01 -0.24 -1.88
C ASN A 228 -8.54 1.14 -2.38
N ILE A 229 -9.33 2.19 -2.11
CA ILE A 229 -9.04 3.59 -2.43
C ILE A 229 -9.58 4.49 -1.31
N TRP A 230 -9.49 5.81 -1.44
CA TRP A 230 -10.01 6.71 -0.42
C TRP A 230 -11.53 6.90 -0.56
N GLN A 231 -12.25 6.96 0.56
CA GLN A 231 -13.63 7.47 0.62
C GLN A 231 -13.72 8.60 1.65
N GLY A 232 -14.54 9.62 1.38
CA GLY A 232 -14.66 10.82 2.23
C GLY A 232 -13.86 12.01 1.70
N HIS A 233 -13.33 12.83 2.62
CA HIS A 233 -12.73 14.13 2.30
C HIS A 233 -11.20 14.09 2.44
N PHE A 234 -10.53 13.74 1.35
CA PHE A 234 -9.06 13.74 1.27
C PHE A 234 -8.47 15.14 1.49
N PRO A 235 -7.33 15.30 2.20
CA PRO A 235 -6.56 14.28 2.94
C PRO A 235 -7.01 14.09 4.40
N TYR A 236 -8.12 14.69 4.83
CA TYR A 236 -8.43 14.89 6.25
C TYR A 236 -9.23 13.76 6.89
N HIS A 237 -10.13 13.12 6.16
CA HIS A 237 -11.02 12.09 6.70
C HIS A 237 -11.26 10.97 5.67
N ASN A 238 -10.75 9.78 5.97
CA ASN A 238 -11.04 8.54 5.25
C ASN A 238 -12.16 7.79 5.99
N THR A 239 -13.28 7.53 5.33
CA THR A 239 -14.40 6.79 5.93
C THR A 239 -14.17 5.28 5.95
N ALA A 240 -13.18 4.77 5.20
CA ALA A 240 -12.88 3.34 5.07
C ALA A 240 -14.11 2.49 4.71
N GLU A 241 -14.99 3.03 3.86
CA GLU A 241 -16.21 2.35 3.39
C GLU A 241 -15.90 1.06 2.63
N ASP A 242 -14.74 0.98 1.99
CA ASP A 242 -14.23 -0.23 1.34
C ASP A 242 -13.67 -1.28 2.32
N GLY A 243 -13.56 -0.93 3.60
CA GLY A 243 -13.08 -1.79 4.68
C GLY A 243 -11.64 -1.51 5.13
N TYR A 244 -10.92 -0.58 4.47
CA TYR A 244 -9.52 -0.30 4.79
C TYR A 244 -9.21 1.21 4.79
N ASP A 245 -8.54 1.69 5.84
CA ASP A 245 -8.04 3.06 5.95
C ASP A 245 -6.60 3.23 5.43
N SER A 246 -5.87 2.11 5.33
CA SER A 246 -4.52 1.96 4.78
C SER A 246 -4.52 0.83 3.74
N THR A 247 -3.44 0.08 3.60
CA THR A 247 -3.39 -1.09 2.71
C THR A 247 -4.35 -2.20 3.16
N ALA A 248 -4.75 -3.04 2.20
CA ALA A 248 -5.49 -4.28 2.39
C ALA A 248 -4.58 -5.49 2.11
N PRO A 249 -4.93 -6.71 2.57
CA PRO A 249 -4.27 -7.93 2.14
C PRO A 249 -4.20 -8.02 0.62
N VAL A 250 -3.10 -8.53 0.08
CA VAL A 250 -2.89 -8.60 -1.38
C VAL A 250 -3.92 -9.50 -2.11
N THR A 251 -4.65 -10.31 -1.35
CA THR A 251 -5.73 -11.21 -1.81
C THR A 251 -7.13 -10.58 -1.74
N ALA A 252 -7.25 -9.38 -1.19
CA ALA A 252 -8.53 -8.68 -1.05
C ALA A 252 -9.15 -8.37 -2.42
N TYR A 253 -10.47 -8.13 -2.39
CA TYR A 253 -11.32 -7.79 -3.53
C TYR A 253 -11.40 -8.86 -4.64
N PRO A 254 -12.40 -8.78 -5.53
CA PRO A 254 -12.52 -9.72 -6.64
C PRO A 254 -11.34 -9.61 -7.62
N PRO A 255 -10.85 -10.73 -8.19
CA PRO A 255 -9.89 -10.68 -9.27
C PRO A 255 -10.52 -10.15 -10.57
N ASN A 256 -9.70 -9.61 -11.47
CA ASN A 256 -10.12 -9.28 -12.82
C ASN A 256 -10.26 -10.53 -13.72
N GLY A 257 -10.58 -10.33 -15.01
CA GLY A 257 -10.81 -11.43 -15.97
C GLY A 257 -9.59 -12.35 -16.21
N TYR A 258 -8.38 -11.95 -15.81
CA TYR A 258 -7.18 -12.79 -15.86
C TYR A 258 -6.79 -13.39 -14.50
N GLY A 259 -7.62 -13.21 -13.47
CA GLY A 259 -7.38 -13.77 -12.14
C GLY A 259 -6.52 -12.88 -11.24
N LEU A 260 -6.22 -11.64 -11.63
CA LEU A 260 -5.32 -10.73 -10.94
C LEU A 260 -6.07 -9.89 -9.90
N HIS A 261 -5.52 -9.78 -8.70
CA HIS A 261 -6.08 -8.95 -7.62
C HIS A 261 -5.38 -7.60 -7.55
N ASN A 262 -6.09 -6.59 -7.05
CA ASN A 262 -5.55 -5.27 -6.71
C ASN A 262 -4.70 -4.62 -7.80
N MET A 263 -5.04 -4.84 -9.09
CA MET A 263 -4.38 -4.14 -10.20
C MET A 263 -4.61 -2.63 -10.16
N VAL A 264 -5.65 -2.17 -9.47
CA VAL A 264 -5.89 -0.74 -9.21
C VAL A 264 -6.25 -0.56 -7.74
N GLY A 265 -5.84 0.57 -7.16
CA GLY A 265 -5.94 0.80 -5.71
C GLY A 265 -4.84 0.07 -4.93
N ASN A 266 -5.05 -0.07 -3.62
CA ASN A 266 -4.11 -0.69 -2.68
C ASN A 266 -2.71 -0.02 -2.70
N ALA A 267 -1.69 -0.59 -3.36
CA ALA A 267 -0.42 0.08 -3.58
C ALA A 267 -0.23 0.47 -5.04
N TRP A 268 0.45 1.60 -5.27
CA TRP A 268 1.04 1.87 -6.58
C TRP A 268 2.01 0.76 -6.95
N GLU A 269 2.14 0.48 -8.24
CA GLU A 269 3.03 -0.59 -8.71
C GLU A 269 4.07 -0.08 -9.69
N TRP A 270 5.34 -0.34 -9.38
CA TRP A 270 6.45 -0.09 -10.30
C TRP A 270 6.35 -0.93 -11.58
N THR A 271 6.76 -0.33 -12.70
CA THR A 271 6.96 -1.00 -13.99
C THR A 271 8.39 -0.77 -14.49
N ALA A 272 8.83 -1.49 -15.51
CA ALA A 272 10.21 -1.43 -16.03
C ALA A 272 10.53 -0.12 -16.76
N ASP A 273 9.53 0.52 -17.35
CA ASP A 273 9.67 1.59 -18.33
C ASP A 273 10.16 2.90 -17.72
N TRP A 274 10.97 3.63 -18.49
CA TRP A 274 11.25 5.03 -18.24
C TRP A 274 10.04 5.88 -18.61
N TRP A 275 9.77 6.90 -17.79
CA TRP A 275 8.66 7.82 -17.98
C TRP A 275 8.89 8.76 -19.17
N ASN A 276 7.84 8.89 -19.98
CA ASN A 276 7.69 9.86 -21.06
C ASN A 276 6.20 10.06 -21.31
N ILE A 277 5.79 11.25 -21.77
CA ILE A 277 4.39 11.61 -22.09
C ILE A 277 4.12 11.65 -23.60
N HIS A 278 5.15 11.52 -24.44
CA HIS A 278 5.03 11.57 -25.89
C HIS A 278 4.89 10.17 -26.48
N HIS A 279 3.67 9.76 -26.81
CA HIS A 279 3.38 8.47 -27.44
C HIS A 279 2.90 8.68 -28.88
N THR A 280 3.28 7.80 -29.79
CA THR A 280 2.76 7.77 -31.16
C THR A 280 1.53 6.88 -31.25
N VAL A 281 0.77 7.01 -32.35
CA VAL A 281 -0.38 6.15 -32.66
C VAL A 281 0.02 4.86 -33.38
N ASP A 282 1.32 4.70 -33.68
CA ASP A 282 1.83 3.55 -34.42
C ASP A 282 1.58 2.26 -33.65
N GLU A 283 1.24 1.19 -34.38
CA GLU A 283 1.16 -0.13 -33.78
C GLU A 283 2.55 -0.61 -33.40
N VAL A 284 2.72 -1.06 -32.15
CA VAL A 284 4.01 -1.52 -31.62
C VAL A 284 3.88 -2.92 -31.04
N GLU A 285 4.98 -3.69 -31.14
CA GLU A 285 5.08 -5.03 -30.57
C GLU A 285 6.00 -5.04 -29.36
N ASN A 286 5.48 -5.48 -28.20
CA ASN A 286 6.15 -5.59 -26.91
C ASN A 286 7.00 -4.35 -26.56
N PRO A 287 6.41 -3.14 -26.52
CA PRO A 287 7.16 -1.93 -26.25
C PRO A 287 7.77 -1.99 -24.84
N THR A 288 9.00 -1.49 -24.73
CA THR A 288 9.78 -1.41 -23.47
C THR A 288 10.00 0.03 -23.01
N GLY A 289 9.17 0.96 -23.51
CA GLY A 289 9.27 2.39 -23.23
C GLY A 289 10.45 3.06 -23.94
N VAL A 290 10.79 4.27 -23.49
CA VAL A 290 11.95 5.02 -23.99
C VAL A 290 13.26 4.46 -23.40
N PRO A 291 14.38 4.53 -24.13
CA PRO A 291 15.63 3.87 -23.71
C PRO A 291 16.27 4.52 -22.47
N THR A 292 16.03 5.82 -22.25
CA THR A 292 16.59 6.59 -21.12
C THR A 292 15.54 7.54 -20.56
N GLY A 293 15.67 7.86 -19.27
CA GLY A 293 14.79 8.77 -18.57
C GLY A 293 15.33 9.12 -17.19
N LYS A 294 14.59 9.95 -16.47
CA LYS A 294 14.89 10.30 -15.06
C LYS A 294 14.01 9.53 -14.09
N ASP A 295 12.74 9.36 -14.46
CA ASP A 295 11.72 8.75 -13.63
C ASP A 295 11.25 7.43 -14.22
N LYS A 296 10.88 6.48 -13.37
CA LYS A 296 10.28 5.21 -13.75
C LYS A 296 8.76 5.29 -13.66
N VAL A 297 8.09 4.58 -14.55
CA VAL A 297 6.63 4.54 -14.60
C VAL A 297 6.09 3.71 -13.42
N LYS A 298 5.04 4.22 -12.77
CA LYS A 298 4.20 3.48 -11.83
C LYS A 298 2.73 3.54 -12.25
N LYS A 299 1.96 2.49 -11.94
CA LYS A 299 0.58 2.30 -12.39
C LYS A 299 -0.35 1.91 -11.23
N GLY A 300 -1.67 2.00 -11.46
CA GLY A 300 -2.71 1.42 -10.60
C GLY A 300 -3.34 2.35 -9.57
N GLY A 301 -2.66 3.39 -9.12
CA GLY A 301 -3.15 4.17 -7.98
C GLY A 301 -2.88 3.46 -6.66
N SER A 302 -3.51 3.91 -5.56
CA SER A 302 -3.29 3.36 -4.22
C SER A 302 -4.52 3.60 -3.33
N TYR A 303 -4.49 3.10 -2.09
CA TYR A 303 -5.47 3.37 -1.03
C TYR A 303 -5.69 4.88 -0.77
N MET A 304 -4.71 5.73 -1.13
CA MET A 304 -4.82 7.18 -0.98
C MET A 304 -5.53 7.88 -2.14
N CYS A 305 -5.78 7.19 -3.26
CA CYS A 305 -6.32 7.83 -4.44
C CYS A 305 -7.80 8.18 -4.26
N HIS A 306 -8.17 9.41 -4.62
CA HIS A 306 -9.55 9.89 -4.63
C HIS A 306 -9.82 10.69 -5.90
N LYS A 307 -11.06 10.68 -6.40
CA LYS A 307 -11.43 11.41 -7.62
C LYS A 307 -11.10 12.91 -7.57
N SER A 308 -11.17 13.53 -6.38
CA SER A 308 -10.95 14.97 -6.20
C SER A 308 -9.50 15.43 -6.35
N TYR A 309 -8.52 14.52 -6.25
CA TYR A 309 -7.10 14.87 -6.23
C TYR A 309 -6.26 13.94 -7.11
N CYS A 310 -6.45 12.63 -6.98
CA CYS A 310 -5.66 11.63 -7.69
C CYS A 310 -6.59 10.58 -8.32
N TYR A 311 -7.19 10.92 -9.47
CA TYR A 311 -8.05 10.02 -10.24
C TYR A 311 -7.24 9.02 -11.08
N ARG A 312 -6.27 8.34 -10.44
CA ARG A 312 -5.31 7.43 -11.10
C ARG A 312 -5.54 5.94 -10.82
N TYR A 313 -6.68 5.58 -10.23
CA TYR A 313 -7.13 4.20 -10.06
C TYR A 313 -7.81 3.62 -11.33
N ARG A 314 -7.28 3.95 -12.51
CA ARG A 314 -7.75 3.47 -13.82
C ARG A 314 -6.61 2.76 -14.53
N CYS A 315 -6.89 1.76 -15.36
CA CYS A 315 -5.81 1.02 -16.04
C CYS A 315 -4.95 1.93 -16.94
N ALA A 316 -5.59 2.87 -17.66
CA ALA A 316 -4.90 3.82 -18.53
C ALA A 316 -4.13 4.91 -17.75
N ALA A 317 -4.47 5.14 -16.49
CA ALA A 317 -3.78 6.14 -15.68
C ALA A 317 -2.33 5.71 -15.44
N ARG A 318 -1.47 6.71 -15.27
CA ARG A 318 -0.03 6.51 -15.15
C ARG A 318 0.58 7.65 -14.36
N SER A 319 1.70 7.38 -13.71
CA SER A 319 2.49 8.37 -13.00
C SER A 319 3.94 7.88 -12.93
N GLN A 320 4.78 8.59 -12.20
CA GLN A 320 6.20 8.36 -12.18
C GLN A 320 6.82 8.82 -10.87
N ASN A 321 8.01 8.28 -10.59
CA ASN A 321 8.90 8.72 -9.53
C ASN A 321 10.34 8.39 -9.95
N THR A 322 11.32 9.05 -9.35
CA THR A 322 12.73 8.66 -9.50
C THR A 322 12.92 7.21 -9.03
N PRO A 323 13.86 6.44 -9.63
CA PRO A 323 14.01 5.01 -9.35
C PRO A 323 14.43 4.69 -7.90
N ASP A 324 14.95 5.68 -7.17
CA ASP A 324 15.36 5.61 -5.76
C ASP A 324 14.28 6.09 -4.79
N SER A 325 13.18 6.68 -5.29
CA SER A 325 12.04 7.11 -4.47
C SER A 325 11.36 5.93 -3.78
N SER A 326 10.85 6.15 -2.57
CA SER A 326 10.05 5.19 -1.81
C SER A 326 8.95 5.91 -1.03
N ALA A 327 7.79 5.27 -0.85
CA ALA A 327 6.66 5.87 -0.13
C ALA A 327 5.74 4.80 0.51
N SER A 328 4.93 5.22 1.48
CA SER A 328 3.97 4.37 2.22
C SER A 328 2.79 3.87 1.39
N ASN A 329 2.73 4.19 0.09
CA ASN A 329 1.68 3.73 -0.82
C ASN A 329 2.23 3.14 -2.13
N LEU A 330 3.51 2.75 -2.16
CA LEU A 330 4.20 2.29 -3.36
C LEU A 330 4.88 0.94 -3.13
N GLY A 331 4.46 -0.05 -3.91
CA GLY A 331 4.97 -1.40 -3.97
C GLY A 331 5.17 -1.84 -5.43
N PHE A 332 4.98 -3.14 -5.70
CA PHE A 332 5.19 -3.73 -7.03
C PHE A 332 4.66 -5.17 -7.11
N ARG A 333 4.57 -5.69 -8.33
CA ARG A 333 4.41 -7.11 -8.66
C ARG A 333 5.39 -7.52 -9.75
N CYS A 334 5.69 -8.82 -9.89
CA CYS A 334 6.61 -9.29 -10.92
C CYS A 334 5.88 -10.01 -12.08
N VAL A 335 6.59 -10.13 -13.20
CA VAL A 335 6.24 -10.96 -14.35
C VAL A 335 7.39 -11.87 -14.74
N ALA A 336 7.11 -12.88 -15.56
CA ALA A 336 8.12 -13.75 -16.14
C ALA A 336 7.67 -14.25 -17.51
N ASP A 337 8.60 -14.36 -18.45
CA ASP A 337 8.30 -14.86 -19.81
C ASP A 337 7.94 -16.36 -19.74
N GLN A 338 8.64 -17.09 -18.87
CA GLN A 338 8.39 -18.49 -18.51
C GLN A 338 8.29 -18.59 -17.00
N LEU A 339 7.55 -19.58 -16.49
CA LEU A 339 7.51 -19.82 -15.05
C LEU A 339 8.94 -20.09 -14.55
N PRO A 340 9.40 -19.39 -13.50
CA PRO A 340 10.73 -19.62 -12.97
C PRO A 340 10.84 -21.04 -12.44
N ASP A 341 11.91 -21.74 -12.83
CA ASP A 341 12.34 -22.96 -12.15
C ASP A 341 12.51 -22.60 -10.68
N ARG A 342 11.95 -23.42 -9.77
CA ARG A 342 12.02 -23.18 -8.32
C ARG A 342 13.45 -22.78 -7.97
N VAL A 343 13.64 -21.54 -7.51
CA VAL A 343 14.91 -21.10 -6.92
C VAL A 343 15.17 -22.08 -5.77
N LYS A 344 16.14 -22.96 -5.99
CA LYS A 344 16.45 -24.10 -5.13
C LYS A 344 16.79 -23.67 -3.71
#